data_AF-A0A2N8U3I7-F1
#
_entry.id   AF-A0A2N8U3I7-F1
#
_cell.length_a   1.000
_cell.length_b   1.000
_cell.length_c   1.000
_cell.angle_alpha   90.00
_cell.angle_beta   90.00
_cell.angle_gamma   90.00
#
_symmetry.space_group_name_H-M   'P 1'
#
loop_
_entity.id
_entity.type
_entity.pdbx_description
1 polymer ?
#
loop_
_entity_poly.entity_id
_entity_poly.type
_entity_poly.pdbx_seq_one_letter_code
_entity_poly.pdbx_strand_id
1 'polypeptide(L)'
;MKKSKFLLLGSVASLASIPFVAAKCGETKEEKKPEADKPKLSETLKSITGNDLGKVQVAEQDKSNKEKIEAAIKEAIVTKVPTLKDKELKLNADLSKKSVTVSAKDFEGEVTLKFEIEAKSAAKPKLSETLKSITGNDLGKVQVAEQDKSNKEKIEAAIKEAIVAKVPTLKDKELKLNADLSKKSVTVSAKDFEGEVTLKFEIEAKSVAKPKLSETLKSITGNDLGKVQVAEQDKSNKEKIEAAIKEAIVAKVPTLKDKELKLNADLSKKSVTVSAKDFEGEVTLKFEIEAKSDEDKIKKEKIEKEKAVAERNKLNDSITVREELLPGNKGTIWTIYNSKGENYLPISGFKFGEEAKETKANK
;
A
#
# COMPACT_ATOMS: atom_id res chain seq x y z
N MET A 1 -32.40 30.68 20.09
CA MET A 1 -33.04 32.01 20.19
C MET A 1 -32.23 32.88 21.14
N LYS A 2 -31.63 33.98 20.68
CA LYS A 2 -31.25 35.13 21.51
C LYS A 2 -31.19 36.36 20.60
N LYS A 3 -32.15 37.26 20.80
CA LYS A 3 -32.39 38.50 20.06
C LYS A 3 -31.60 39.62 20.75
N SER A 4 -30.97 40.50 19.98
CA SER A 4 -30.52 41.82 20.45
C SER A 4 -30.74 42.79 19.28
N LYS A 5 -31.92 43.43 19.16
CA LYS A 5 -32.38 44.71 19.74
C LYS A 5 -31.45 45.90 19.47
N PHE A 6 -31.71 46.51 18.31
CA PHE A 6 -31.80 47.95 18.03
C PHE A 6 -31.44 48.91 19.18
N LEU A 7 -30.48 49.79 18.91
CA LEU A 7 -30.37 51.11 19.54
C LEU A 7 -30.23 52.14 18.42
N LEU A 8 -31.32 52.85 18.18
CA LEU A 8 -31.45 53.99 17.27
C LEU A 8 -31.92 55.14 18.17
N LEU A 9 -31.00 56.03 18.53
CA LEU A 9 -31.23 57.36 19.10
C LEU A 9 -30.18 58.25 18.41
N GLY A 10 -30.52 59.32 17.70
CA GLY A 10 -31.54 60.31 17.99
C GLY A 10 -30.82 61.57 18.47
N SER A 11 -30.49 62.47 17.56
CA SER A 11 -30.14 63.86 17.88
C SER A 11 -30.45 64.74 16.67
N VAL A 12 -31.63 65.36 16.75
CA VAL A 12 -32.06 66.49 15.94
C VAL A 12 -31.72 67.71 16.79
N ALA A 13 -30.73 68.50 16.37
CA ALA A 13 -30.48 69.81 16.96
C ALA A 13 -30.83 70.87 15.93
N SER A 14 -32.09 71.32 16.03
CA SER A 14 -32.58 72.56 15.48
C SER A 14 -31.76 73.72 16.04
N LEU A 15 -31.24 74.59 15.17
CA LEU A 15 -30.73 75.91 15.55
C LEU A 15 -31.52 76.96 14.78
N ALA A 16 -32.11 77.84 15.59
CA ALA A 16 -33.18 78.74 15.26
C ALA A 16 -32.78 79.86 14.31
N SER A 17 -33.79 80.29 13.55
CA SER A 17 -33.83 81.49 12.73
C SER A 17 -33.57 82.75 13.54
N ILE A 18 -32.65 83.60 13.04
CA ILE A 18 -32.60 85.03 13.39
C ILE A 18 -32.75 85.80 12.08
N PRO A 19 -33.78 86.62 11.90
CA PRO A 19 -33.84 87.57 10.80
C PRO A 19 -33.19 88.89 11.25
N PHE A 20 -32.15 89.32 10.54
CA PHE A 20 -31.76 90.73 10.52
C PHE A 20 -31.85 91.24 9.09
N VAL A 21 -32.78 92.16 8.89
CA VAL A 21 -33.00 92.90 7.64
C VAL A 21 -32.09 94.15 7.65
N ALA A 22 -31.42 94.31 6.51
CA ALA A 22 -30.94 95.53 5.87
C ALA A 22 -30.13 96.57 6.67
N ALA A 23 -28.84 96.65 6.35
CA ALA A 23 -28.17 97.92 6.13
C ALA A 23 -27.54 97.92 4.73
N LYS A 24 -27.96 98.90 3.92
CA LYS A 24 -27.52 99.19 2.56
C LYS A 24 -26.18 99.91 2.66
N CYS A 25 -25.09 99.30 2.16
CA CYS A 25 -23.82 100.01 1.98
C CYS A 25 -22.92 99.29 0.95
N GLY A 26 -22.55 100.03 -0.11
CA GLY A 26 -21.35 99.78 -0.92
C GLY A 26 -21.45 98.68 -1.98
N GLU A 27 -21.58 99.09 -3.24
CA GLU A 27 -21.14 98.30 -4.40
C GLU A 27 -19.73 97.77 -4.14
N THR A 28 -19.64 96.49 -3.81
CA THR A 28 -18.36 95.77 -3.78
C THR A 28 -18.40 94.82 -4.96
N LYS A 29 -17.74 95.27 -6.03
CA LYS A 29 -17.29 94.53 -7.20
C LYS A 29 -17.18 93.02 -6.89
N GLU A 30 -18.09 92.22 -7.43
CA GLU A 30 -17.93 90.77 -7.53
C GLU A 30 -16.72 90.49 -8.43
N GLU A 31 -15.53 90.47 -7.84
CA GLU A 31 -14.44 89.70 -8.41
C GLU A 31 -14.82 88.23 -8.22
N LYS A 32 -15.30 87.62 -9.31
CA LYS A 32 -15.16 86.18 -9.51
C LYS A 32 -13.71 85.83 -9.25
N LYS A 33 -13.43 85.31 -8.06
CA LYS A 33 -12.23 84.52 -7.79
C LYS A 33 -12.15 83.49 -8.93
N PRO A 34 -11.08 83.44 -9.73
CA PRO A 34 -10.97 82.37 -10.73
C PRO A 34 -11.11 81.05 -9.96
N GLU A 35 -12.03 80.19 -10.41
CA GLU A 35 -11.95 78.77 -10.05
C GLU A 35 -10.52 78.37 -10.37
N ALA A 36 -9.78 77.92 -9.36
CA ALA A 36 -8.46 77.38 -9.60
C ALA A 36 -8.60 76.32 -10.69
N ASP A 37 -7.86 76.47 -11.80
CA ASP A 37 -7.92 75.55 -12.93
C ASP A 37 -7.78 74.12 -12.39
N LYS A 38 -8.86 73.34 -12.51
CA LYS A 38 -8.83 71.94 -12.06
C LYS A 38 -7.80 71.21 -12.92
N PRO A 39 -6.93 70.39 -12.32
CA PRO A 39 -6.01 69.58 -13.10
C PRO A 39 -6.79 68.65 -14.03
N LYS A 40 -6.28 68.45 -15.25
CA LYS A 40 -6.87 67.54 -16.21
C LYS A 40 -6.67 66.08 -15.77
N LEU A 41 -7.76 65.31 -15.73
CA LEU A 41 -7.71 63.90 -15.34
C LEU A 41 -6.85 63.07 -16.30
N SER A 42 -6.90 63.40 -17.59
CA SER A 42 -6.09 62.77 -18.63
C SER A 42 -4.60 62.91 -18.36
N GLU A 43 -4.14 64.02 -17.77
CA GLU A 43 -2.74 64.21 -17.43
C GLU A 43 -2.30 63.36 -16.24
N THR A 44 -3.19 63.21 -15.26
CA THR A 44 -2.95 62.40 -14.06
C THR A 44 -2.90 60.91 -14.41
N LEU A 45 -3.67 60.46 -15.41
CA LEU A 45 -3.71 59.08 -15.88
C LEU A 45 -2.71 58.78 -17.01
N LYS A 46 -1.84 59.72 -17.41
CA LYS A 46 -0.82 59.51 -18.47
C LYS A 46 0.13 58.32 -18.20
N SER A 47 0.32 57.93 -16.93
CA SER A 47 1.15 56.76 -16.56
C SER A 47 0.52 55.43 -16.95
N ILE A 48 -0.78 55.41 -17.28
CA ILE A 48 -1.48 54.25 -17.84
C ILE A 48 -1.29 54.28 -19.35
N THR A 49 -0.17 53.70 -19.81
CA THR A 49 0.21 53.66 -21.23
C THR A 49 -0.92 53.12 -22.10
N GLY A 50 -1.24 53.85 -23.19
CA GLY A 50 -2.24 53.43 -24.16
C GLY A 50 -3.68 53.40 -23.64
N ASN A 51 -3.94 54.04 -22.49
CA ASN A 51 -5.21 53.96 -21.78
C ASN A 51 -5.64 52.50 -21.50
N ASP A 52 -4.68 51.64 -21.23
CA ASP A 52 -4.92 50.22 -20.93
C ASP A 52 -4.53 49.89 -19.48
N LEU A 53 -5.53 49.56 -18.67
CA LEU A 53 -5.33 49.09 -17.30
C LEU A 53 -4.74 47.68 -17.28
N GLY A 54 -4.84 46.93 -18.37
CA GLY A 54 -4.50 45.53 -18.43
C GLY A 54 -5.49 44.68 -17.64
N LYS A 55 -4.98 43.66 -16.97
CA LYS A 55 -5.80 42.67 -16.26
C LYS A 55 -6.27 43.18 -14.91
N VAL A 56 -7.57 43.07 -14.67
CA VAL A 56 -8.24 43.34 -13.41
C VAL A 56 -8.70 42.01 -12.82
N GLN A 57 -8.27 41.73 -11.59
CA GLN A 57 -8.53 40.45 -10.93
C GLN A 57 -9.78 40.53 -10.06
N VAL A 58 -10.75 39.66 -10.33
CA VAL A 58 -11.98 39.49 -9.52
C VAL A 58 -12.20 38.02 -9.20
N ALA A 59 -12.92 37.70 -8.12
CA ALA A 59 -13.25 36.30 -7.85
C ALA A 59 -14.03 35.68 -9.04
N GLU A 60 -13.86 34.38 -9.28
CA GLU A 60 -14.45 33.69 -10.45
C GLU A 60 -15.97 33.92 -10.54
N GLN A 61 -16.67 33.81 -9.42
CA GLN A 61 -18.12 34.03 -9.30
C GLN A 61 -18.56 35.49 -9.56
N ASP A 62 -17.63 36.43 -9.58
CA ASP A 62 -17.89 37.87 -9.68
C ASP A 62 -17.54 38.46 -11.05
N LYS A 63 -17.14 37.62 -12.01
CA LYS A 63 -16.77 38.06 -13.38
C LYS A 63 -17.89 38.75 -14.17
N SER A 64 -19.14 38.61 -13.73
CA SER A 64 -20.30 39.30 -14.31
C SER A 64 -20.89 40.38 -13.39
N ASN A 65 -20.34 40.55 -12.19
CA ASN A 65 -20.82 41.54 -11.22
C ASN A 65 -20.15 42.89 -11.45
N LYS A 66 -20.90 43.82 -12.08
CA LYS A 66 -20.42 45.16 -12.43
C LYS A 66 -19.83 45.92 -11.24
N GLU A 67 -20.50 45.92 -10.08
CA GLU A 67 -20.07 46.68 -8.90
C GLU A 67 -18.72 46.18 -8.35
N LYS A 68 -18.56 44.85 -8.29
CA LYS A 68 -17.31 44.22 -7.84
C LYS A 68 -16.16 44.45 -8.82
N ILE A 69 -16.46 44.45 -10.12
CA ILE A 69 -15.48 44.77 -11.16
C ILE A 69 -15.07 46.23 -11.09
N GLU A 70 -16.01 47.16 -10.89
CA GLU A 70 -15.70 48.59 -10.70
C GLU A 70 -14.84 48.84 -9.47
N ALA A 71 -15.08 48.13 -8.36
CA ALA A 71 -14.23 48.19 -7.18
C ALA A 71 -12.79 47.72 -7.49
N ALA A 72 -12.63 46.60 -8.19
CA ALA A 72 -11.31 46.09 -8.59
C ALA A 72 -10.60 47.00 -9.61
N ILE A 73 -11.34 47.59 -10.54
CA ILE A 73 -10.83 48.61 -11.47
C ILE A 73 -10.33 49.83 -10.69
N LYS A 74 -11.09 50.30 -9.70
CA LYS A 74 -10.69 51.44 -8.85
C LYS A 74 -9.38 51.14 -8.12
N GLU A 75 -9.24 49.96 -7.53
CA GLU A 75 -7.98 49.52 -6.91
C GLU A 75 -6.81 49.47 -7.92
N ALA A 76 -7.05 48.95 -9.13
CA ALA A 76 -6.03 48.89 -10.18
C ALA A 76 -5.57 50.28 -10.66
N ILE A 77 -6.51 51.23 -10.81
CA ILE A 77 -6.22 52.63 -11.13
C ILE A 77 -5.37 53.25 -10.03
N VAL A 78 -5.78 53.12 -8.76
CA VAL A 78 -5.04 53.68 -7.61
C VAL A 78 -3.66 53.05 -7.47
N THR A 79 -3.50 51.77 -7.80
CA THR A 79 -2.19 51.09 -7.76
C THR A 79 -1.23 51.67 -8.80
N LYS A 80 -1.71 51.92 -10.04
CA LYS A 80 -0.91 52.52 -11.11
C LYS A 80 -0.74 54.04 -10.95
N VAL A 81 -1.67 54.68 -10.26
CA VAL A 81 -1.74 56.12 -10.06
C VAL A 81 -2.05 56.43 -8.58
N PRO A 82 -1.05 56.28 -7.68
CA PRO A 82 -1.25 56.41 -6.22
C PRO A 82 -1.80 57.76 -5.76
N THR A 83 -1.61 58.82 -6.55
CA THR A 83 -2.13 60.17 -6.27
C THR A 83 -3.66 60.25 -6.26
N LEU A 84 -4.36 59.23 -6.79
CA LEU A 84 -5.83 59.16 -6.81
C LEU A 84 -6.44 58.41 -5.60
N LYS A 85 -5.63 57.90 -4.66
CA LYS A 85 -6.08 57.04 -3.55
C LYS A 85 -7.19 57.66 -2.70
N ASP A 86 -7.09 58.94 -2.41
CA ASP A 86 -8.03 59.67 -1.55
C ASP A 86 -9.04 60.51 -2.35
N LYS A 87 -9.13 60.27 -3.66
CA LYS A 87 -10.02 61.00 -4.57
C LYS A 87 -11.32 60.24 -4.80
N GLU A 88 -12.42 60.99 -4.86
CA GLU A 88 -13.73 60.43 -5.18
C GLU A 88 -13.83 60.17 -6.69
N LEU A 89 -13.41 58.97 -7.09
CA LEU A 89 -13.53 58.49 -8.47
C LEU A 89 -14.95 57.96 -8.72
N LYS A 90 -15.56 58.44 -9.81
CA LYS A 90 -16.77 57.87 -10.41
C LYS A 90 -16.35 56.98 -11.57
N LEU A 91 -16.81 55.74 -11.54
CA LEU A 91 -16.53 54.75 -12.57
C LEU A 91 -17.85 54.35 -13.23
N ASN A 92 -17.82 54.21 -14.55
CA ASN A 92 -18.91 53.61 -15.31
C ASN A 92 -18.33 52.57 -16.24
N ALA A 93 -18.33 51.32 -15.80
CA ALA A 93 -17.81 50.20 -16.57
C ALA A 93 -18.84 49.69 -17.59
N ASP A 94 -18.37 49.50 -18.83
CA ASP A 94 -19.02 48.76 -19.90
C ASP A 94 -18.31 47.42 -20.05
N LEU A 95 -18.89 46.38 -19.43
CA LEU A 95 -18.31 45.03 -19.41
C LEU A 95 -18.29 44.39 -20.80
N SER A 96 -19.23 44.75 -21.68
CA SER A 96 -19.32 44.20 -23.04
C SER A 96 -18.19 44.73 -23.92
N LYS A 97 -17.81 45.99 -23.74
CA LYS A 97 -16.67 46.61 -24.44
C LYS A 97 -15.34 46.47 -23.70
N LYS A 98 -15.37 45.91 -22.49
CA LYS A 98 -14.22 45.83 -21.57
C LYS A 98 -13.52 47.18 -21.39
N SER A 99 -14.33 48.21 -21.18
CA SER A 99 -13.87 49.59 -21.03
C SER A 99 -14.55 50.26 -19.86
N VAL A 100 -13.89 51.21 -19.23
CA VAL A 100 -14.41 51.98 -18.10
C VAL A 100 -14.16 53.46 -18.33
N THR A 101 -15.19 54.28 -18.15
CA THR A 101 -15.03 55.73 -18.12
C THR A 101 -14.85 56.17 -16.67
N VAL A 102 -13.79 56.94 -16.44
CA VAL A 102 -13.39 57.43 -15.12
C VAL A 102 -13.53 58.94 -15.10
N SER A 103 -14.20 59.46 -14.07
CA SER A 103 -14.26 60.89 -13.78
C SER A 103 -14.08 61.14 -12.27
N ALA A 104 -13.68 62.36 -11.90
CA ALA A 104 -13.41 62.71 -10.52
C ALA A 104 -13.77 64.19 -10.29
N LYS A 105 -14.45 64.50 -9.18
CA LYS A 105 -15.00 65.85 -8.92
C LYS A 105 -13.93 66.95 -8.93
N ASP A 106 -12.74 66.60 -8.47
CA ASP A 106 -11.59 67.51 -8.33
C ASP A 106 -10.81 67.72 -9.63
N PHE A 107 -11.17 67.02 -10.71
CA PHE A 107 -10.44 67.04 -11.99
C PHE A 107 -11.35 67.46 -13.15
N GLU A 108 -10.75 67.99 -14.20
CA GLU A 108 -11.44 68.28 -15.46
C GLU A 108 -11.38 67.05 -16.40
N GLY A 109 -12.51 66.76 -17.05
CA GLY A 109 -12.63 65.75 -18.10
C GLY A 109 -12.90 64.33 -17.61
N GLU A 110 -13.11 63.44 -18.57
CA GLU A 110 -13.30 62.00 -18.36
C GLU A 110 -12.28 61.21 -19.19
N VAL A 111 -11.87 60.05 -18.70
CA VAL A 111 -10.90 59.19 -19.40
C VAL A 111 -11.49 57.79 -19.52
N THR A 112 -11.51 57.27 -20.74
CA THR A 112 -11.87 55.88 -21.00
C THR A 112 -10.62 55.00 -21.00
N LEU A 113 -10.64 53.97 -20.16
CA LEU A 113 -9.58 52.96 -20.04
C LEU A 113 -10.11 51.60 -20.49
N LYS A 114 -9.27 50.82 -21.18
CA LYS A 114 -9.53 49.41 -21.50
C LYS A 114 -9.04 48.53 -20.37
N PHE A 115 -9.66 47.36 -20.21
CA PHE A 115 -9.22 46.35 -19.24
C PHE A 115 -9.52 44.94 -19.74
N GLU A 116 -8.95 43.94 -19.08
CA GLU A 116 -9.37 42.54 -19.19
C GLU A 116 -9.79 42.01 -17.83
N ILE A 117 -10.80 41.15 -17.78
CA ILE A 117 -11.23 40.50 -16.54
C ILE A 117 -10.49 39.18 -16.42
N GLU A 118 -9.71 39.03 -15.37
CA GLU A 118 -9.05 37.78 -15.02
C GLU A 118 -9.60 37.26 -13.69
N ALA A 119 -9.73 35.94 -13.56
CA ALA A 119 -10.04 35.34 -12.28
C ALA A 119 -8.89 35.57 -11.31
N LYS A 120 -9.17 36.10 -10.13
CA LYS A 120 -8.28 36.01 -9.00
C LYS A 120 -8.15 34.53 -8.66
N SER A 121 -7.04 33.92 -9.05
CA SER A 121 -6.76 32.54 -8.66
C SER A 121 -6.77 32.48 -7.14
N ALA A 122 -7.56 31.57 -6.57
CA ALA A 122 -7.52 31.34 -5.13
C ALA A 122 -6.06 31.00 -4.78
N ALA A 123 -5.46 31.76 -3.86
CA ALA A 123 -4.12 31.47 -3.38
C ALA A 123 -4.12 30.03 -2.87
N LYS A 124 -3.26 29.18 -3.45
CA LYS A 124 -3.13 27.80 -3.00
C LYS A 124 -2.60 27.82 -1.55
N PRO A 125 -3.16 27.02 -0.63
CA PRO A 125 -2.57 26.89 0.68
C PRO A 125 -1.14 26.34 0.57
N LYS A 126 -0.26 26.80 1.44
CA LYS A 126 1.12 26.29 1.52
C LYS A 126 1.12 24.86 2.07
N LEU A 127 1.78 23.94 1.37
CA LEU A 127 1.87 22.54 1.80
C LEU A 127 2.60 22.40 3.14
N SER A 128 3.65 23.22 3.34
CA SER A 128 4.40 23.28 4.60
C SER A 128 3.52 23.59 5.80
N GLU A 129 2.47 24.41 5.62
CA GLU A 129 1.54 24.73 6.70
C GLU A 129 0.61 23.58 7.04
N THR A 130 0.19 22.83 6.03
CA THR A 130 -0.67 21.65 6.19
C THR A 130 0.09 20.52 6.88
N LEU A 131 1.38 20.37 6.59
CA LEU A 131 2.25 19.35 7.19
C LEU A 131 2.89 19.77 8.53
N LYS A 132 2.55 20.95 9.10
CA LYS A 132 3.11 21.42 10.39
C LYS A 132 2.90 20.46 11.57
N SER A 133 1.88 19.58 11.51
CA SER A 133 1.65 18.56 12.54
C SER A 133 2.72 17.46 12.55
N ILE A 134 3.48 17.31 11.47
CA ILE A 134 4.64 16.43 11.40
C ILE A 134 5.85 17.18 11.99
N THR A 135 6.01 17.08 13.31
CA THR A 135 7.07 17.79 14.04
C THR A 135 8.46 17.46 13.48
N GLY A 136 9.28 18.49 13.29
CA GLY A 136 10.67 18.34 12.81
C GLY A 136 10.80 17.83 11.37
N ASN A 137 9.71 17.83 10.59
CA ASN A 137 9.64 17.17 9.29
C ASN A 137 10.04 15.69 9.36
N ASP A 138 9.71 15.03 10.47
CA ASP A 138 10.01 13.62 10.68
C ASP A 138 8.72 12.79 10.69
N LEU A 139 8.57 11.98 9.63
CA LEU A 139 7.46 11.05 9.50
C LEU A 139 7.58 9.89 10.50
N GLY A 140 8.78 9.62 11.00
CA GLY A 140 9.11 8.50 11.86
C GLY A 140 9.18 7.20 11.08
N LYS A 141 8.74 6.11 11.71
CA LYS A 141 8.81 4.77 11.13
C LYS A 141 7.69 4.53 10.13
N VAL A 142 8.08 4.02 8.96
CA VAL A 142 7.19 3.57 7.89
C VAL A 142 7.33 2.05 7.79
N GLN A 143 6.20 1.37 7.94
CA GLN A 143 6.17 -0.09 7.96
C GLN A 143 5.90 -0.65 6.57
N VAL A 144 6.81 -1.52 6.11
CA VAL A 144 6.67 -2.29 4.85
C VAL A 144 6.97 -3.76 5.11
N ALA A 145 6.47 -4.66 4.26
CA ALA A 145 6.81 -6.07 4.42
C ALA A 145 8.33 -6.30 4.29
N GLU A 146 8.86 -7.34 4.94
CA GLU A 146 10.30 -7.60 5.00
C GLU A 146 10.93 -7.68 3.60
N GLN A 147 10.29 -8.40 2.67
CA GLN A 147 10.76 -8.52 1.29
C GLN A 147 10.70 -7.20 0.47
N ASP A 148 9.99 -6.19 0.97
CA ASP A 148 9.71 -4.95 0.23
C ASP A 148 10.55 -3.75 0.72
N LYS A 149 11.48 -3.97 1.66
CA LYS A 149 12.33 -2.89 2.25
C LYS A 149 13.22 -2.15 1.25
N SER A 150 13.43 -2.69 0.06
CA SER A 150 14.18 -2.05 -1.03
C SER A 150 13.28 -1.62 -2.20
N ASN A 151 11.98 -1.91 -2.14
CA ASN A 151 11.04 -1.58 -3.21
C ASN A 151 10.53 -0.15 -3.05
N LYS A 152 11.06 0.76 -3.86
CA LYS A 152 10.73 2.19 -3.82
C LYS A 152 9.22 2.46 -3.91
N GLU A 153 8.51 1.81 -4.83
CA GLU A 153 7.08 2.06 -5.07
C GLU A 153 6.24 1.67 -3.85
N LYS A 154 6.52 0.50 -3.26
CA LYS A 154 5.82 0.06 -2.05
C LYS A 154 6.13 0.92 -0.83
N ILE A 155 7.36 1.42 -0.72
CA ILE A 155 7.76 2.35 0.33
C ILE A 155 7.03 3.68 0.15
N GLU A 156 6.95 4.22 -1.07
CA GLU A 156 6.20 5.45 -1.35
C GLU A 156 4.71 5.32 -1.04
N ALA A 157 4.10 4.17 -1.33
CA ALA A 157 2.73 3.88 -0.93
C ALA A 157 2.56 3.90 0.61
N ALA A 158 3.45 3.23 1.34
CA ALA A 158 3.43 3.21 2.81
C ALA A 158 3.70 4.60 3.42
N ILE A 159 4.61 5.38 2.83
CA ILE A 159 4.85 6.78 3.20
C ILE A 159 3.57 7.60 3.00
N LYS A 160 2.88 7.44 1.87
CA LYS A 160 1.63 8.15 1.58
C LYS A 160 0.57 7.84 2.64
N GLU A 161 0.40 6.57 3.00
CA GLU A 161 -0.49 6.16 4.09
C GLU A 161 -0.09 6.80 5.43
N ALA A 162 1.20 6.81 5.77
CA ALA A 162 1.69 7.41 7.01
C ALA A 162 1.48 8.93 7.07
N ILE A 163 1.67 9.64 5.95
CA ILE A 163 1.38 11.08 5.84
C ILE A 163 -0.11 11.33 6.07
N VAL A 164 -0.99 10.58 5.39
CA VAL A 164 -2.44 10.73 5.54
C VAL A 164 -2.91 10.38 6.96
N ALA A 165 -2.28 9.40 7.62
CA ALA A 165 -2.59 9.07 9.01
C ALA A 165 -2.26 10.24 9.97
N LYS A 166 -1.13 10.92 9.78
CA LYS A 166 -0.74 12.09 10.59
C LYS A 166 -1.46 13.37 10.16
N VAL A 167 -1.87 13.46 8.90
CA VAL A 167 -2.49 14.64 8.28
C VAL A 167 -3.74 14.21 7.49
N PRO A 168 -4.86 13.89 8.18
CA PRO A 168 -6.05 13.33 7.55
C PRO A 168 -6.69 14.20 6.47
N THR A 169 -6.45 15.52 6.50
CA THR A 169 -6.93 16.48 5.49
C THR A 169 -6.36 16.23 4.09
N LEU A 170 -5.30 15.42 3.96
CA LEU A 170 -4.67 15.05 2.68
C LEU A 170 -5.22 13.76 2.07
N LYS A 171 -6.17 13.06 2.71
CA LYS A 171 -6.65 11.73 2.29
C LYS A 171 -7.13 11.65 0.84
N ASP A 172 -7.84 12.67 0.39
CA ASP A 172 -8.42 12.74 -0.96
C ASP A 172 -7.59 13.62 -1.91
N LYS A 173 -6.37 13.99 -1.51
CA LYS A 173 -5.48 14.83 -2.29
C LYS A 173 -4.50 13.99 -3.10
N GLU A 174 -4.27 14.43 -4.34
CA GLU A 174 -3.29 13.80 -5.22
C GLU A 174 -1.87 14.23 -4.78
N LEU A 175 -1.28 13.44 -3.88
CA LEU A 175 0.10 13.59 -3.45
C LEU A 175 1.05 12.96 -4.45
N LYS A 176 2.07 13.72 -4.86
CA LYS A 176 3.25 13.24 -5.57
C LYS A 176 4.37 13.06 -4.57
N LEU A 177 4.95 11.86 -4.56
CA LEU A 177 6.06 11.51 -3.68
C LEU A 177 7.28 11.19 -4.53
N ASN A 178 8.44 11.63 -4.07
CA ASN A 178 9.73 11.21 -4.62
C ASN A 178 10.65 10.83 -3.46
N ALA A 179 10.72 9.54 -3.17
CA ALA A 179 11.54 9.00 -2.10
C ALA A 179 13.00 8.81 -2.56
N ASP A 180 13.92 9.25 -1.71
CA ASP A 180 15.35 8.94 -1.72
C ASP A 180 15.63 7.98 -0.57
N LEU A 181 15.71 6.68 -0.89
CA LEU A 181 15.90 5.61 0.10
C LEU A 181 17.27 5.67 0.76
N SER A 182 18.29 6.15 0.05
CA SER A 182 19.66 6.28 0.56
C SER A 182 19.76 7.36 1.63
N LYS A 183 19.02 8.46 1.45
CA LYS A 183 18.93 9.55 2.44
C LYS A 183 17.81 9.37 3.45
N LYS A 184 16.99 8.32 3.29
CA LYS A 184 15.77 8.07 4.06
C LYS A 184 14.88 9.32 4.15
N SER A 185 14.68 9.96 2.99
CA SER A 185 13.92 11.20 2.87
C SER A 185 12.96 11.13 1.70
N VAL A 186 11.84 11.83 1.79
CA VAL A 186 10.84 11.92 0.73
C VAL A 186 10.44 13.36 0.52
N THR A 187 10.44 13.80 -0.74
CA THR A 187 9.85 15.09 -1.12
C THR A 187 8.40 14.88 -1.52
N VAL A 188 7.51 15.67 -0.92
CA VAL A 188 6.07 15.61 -1.10
C VAL A 188 5.61 16.90 -1.76
N SER A 189 4.81 16.77 -2.82
CA SER A 189 4.11 17.88 -3.47
C SER A 189 2.68 17.49 -3.80
N ALA A 190 1.81 18.49 -3.99
CA ALA A 190 0.40 18.27 -4.27
C ALA A 190 -0.14 19.39 -5.16
N LYS A 191 -0.92 19.04 -6.18
CA LYS A 191 -1.38 20.00 -7.21
C LYS A 191 -2.16 21.20 -6.62
N ASP A 192 -2.93 20.96 -5.57
CA ASP A 192 -3.77 21.95 -4.91
C ASP A 192 -3.01 22.86 -3.94
N PHE A 193 -1.73 22.60 -3.69
CA PHE A 193 -0.92 23.30 -2.70
C PHE A 193 0.25 24.04 -3.35
N GLU A 194 0.77 25.05 -2.65
CA GLU A 194 2.02 25.72 -3.00
C GLU A 194 3.21 25.07 -2.28
N GLY A 195 4.30 24.86 -3.01
CA GLY A 195 5.58 24.39 -2.49
C GLY A 195 5.70 22.86 -2.37
N GLU A 196 6.89 22.44 -1.97
CA GLU A 196 7.23 21.05 -1.68
C GLU A 196 7.81 20.94 -0.27
N VAL A 197 7.64 19.78 0.36
CA VAL A 197 8.15 19.52 1.71
C VAL A 197 8.94 18.23 1.71
N THR A 198 10.16 18.28 2.24
CA THR A 198 10.98 17.09 2.45
C THR A 198 10.78 16.58 3.87
N LEU A 199 10.36 15.33 3.99
CA LEU A 199 10.20 14.62 5.24
C LEU A 199 11.28 13.54 5.38
N LYS A 200 11.76 13.32 6.59
CA LYS A 200 12.61 12.17 6.95
C LYS A 200 11.73 10.99 7.38
N PHE A 201 12.22 9.78 7.19
CA PHE A 201 11.55 8.57 7.65
C PHE A 201 12.57 7.49 8.01
N GLU A 202 12.10 6.45 8.70
CA GLU A 202 12.83 5.19 8.87
C GLU A 202 12.01 4.05 8.29
N ILE A 203 12.67 3.04 7.71
CA ILE A 203 12.00 1.85 7.21
C ILE A 203 12.03 0.80 8.31
N GLU A 204 10.86 0.34 8.71
CA GLU A 204 10.69 -0.77 9.65
C GLU A 204 9.96 -1.93 8.97
N ALA A 205 10.34 -3.16 9.31
CA ALA A 205 9.56 -4.31 8.89
C ALA A 205 8.19 -4.28 9.58
N LYS A 206 7.12 -4.40 8.81
CA LYS A 206 5.81 -4.72 9.36
C LYS A 206 5.94 -6.07 10.04
N SER A 207 5.93 -6.08 11.37
CA SER A 207 5.94 -7.33 12.13
C SER A 207 4.65 -8.07 11.80
N VAL A 208 4.73 -9.10 10.97
CA VAL A 208 3.60 -10.02 10.82
C VAL A 208 3.46 -10.71 12.17
N ALA A 209 2.35 -10.48 12.85
CA ALA A 209 2.06 -11.19 14.09
C ALA A 209 2.15 -12.69 13.80
N LYS A 210 3.08 -13.37 14.45
CA LYS A 210 3.24 -14.81 14.27
C LYS A 210 2.00 -15.50 14.84
N PRO A 211 1.42 -16.49 14.16
CA PRO A 211 0.35 -17.28 14.75
C PRO A 211 0.86 -17.98 16.01
N LYS A 212 0.00 -18.11 17.03
CA LYS A 212 0.32 -18.84 18.25
C LYS A 212 0.41 -20.33 17.96
N LEU A 213 1.53 -20.96 18.33
CA LEU A 213 1.73 -22.40 18.12
C LEU A 213 0.67 -23.24 18.85
N SER A 214 0.25 -22.79 20.03
CA SER A 214 -0.81 -23.43 20.81
C SER A 214 -2.13 -23.50 20.06
N GLU A 215 -2.44 -22.53 19.20
CA GLU A 215 -3.67 -22.55 18.40
C GLU A 215 -3.60 -23.55 17.25
N THR A 216 -2.44 -23.66 16.60
CA THR A 216 -2.20 -24.64 15.55
C THR A 216 -2.23 -26.08 16.09
N LEU A 217 -1.76 -26.28 17.32
CA LEU A 217 -1.75 -27.60 17.98
C LEU A 217 -3.06 -27.92 18.74
N LYS A 218 -4.10 -27.07 18.69
CA LYS A 218 -5.38 -27.31 19.37
C LYS A 218 -6.06 -28.63 19.01
N SER A 219 -5.79 -29.18 17.82
CA SER A 219 -6.33 -30.49 17.42
C SER A 219 -5.76 -31.66 18.24
N ILE A 220 -4.61 -31.47 18.88
CA ILE A 220 -4.04 -32.41 19.84
C ILE A 220 -4.73 -32.19 21.20
N THR A 221 -5.85 -32.87 21.37
CA THR A 221 -6.71 -32.72 22.55
C THR A 221 -5.93 -33.02 23.84
N GLY A 222 -6.06 -32.14 24.84
CA GLY A 222 -5.38 -32.30 26.14
C GLY A 222 -3.86 -32.16 26.10
N ASN A 223 -3.29 -31.67 24.99
CA ASN A 223 -1.85 -31.69 24.73
C ASN A 223 -1.25 -33.11 24.84
N ASP A 224 -2.03 -34.12 24.46
CA ASP A 224 -1.62 -35.51 24.47
C ASP A 224 -1.42 -36.04 23.04
N LEU A 225 -0.16 -36.26 22.68
CA LEU A 225 0.22 -36.84 21.39
C LEU A 225 -0.18 -38.32 21.32
N GLY A 226 -0.40 -38.97 22.46
CA GLY A 226 -0.68 -40.38 22.58
C GLY A 226 0.58 -41.22 22.35
N LYS A 227 0.40 -42.39 21.74
CA LYS A 227 1.48 -43.35 21.50
C LYS A 227 2.34 -42.94 20.31
N VAL A 228 3.65 -42.91 20.52
CA VAL A 228 4.68 -42.71 19.52
C VAL A 228 5.41 -44.03 19.31
N GLN A 229 5.39 -44.49 18.07
CA GLN A 229 5.95 -45.80 17.72
C GLN A 229 7.41 -45.69 17.28
N VAL A 230 8.29 -46.40 17.97
CA VAL A 230 9.72 -46.52 17.66
C VAL A 230 10.11 -48.00 17.60
N ALA A 231 11.23 -48.32 16.95
CA ALA A 231 11.75 -49.69 16.99
C ALA A 231 12.13 -50.07 18.44
N GLU A 232 12.00 -51.36 18.79
CA GLU A 232 12.28 -51.84 20.15
C GLU A 232 13.67 -51.41 20.65
N GLN A 233 14.67 -51.55 19.80
CA GLN A 233 16.07 -51.16 20.05
C GLN A 233 16.29 -49.65 20.21
N ASP A 234 15.35 -48.81 19.77
CA ASP A 234 15.46 -47.35 19.77
C ASP A 234 14.67 -46.67 20.92
N LYS A 235 14.04 -47.45 21.82
CA LYS A 235 13.20 -46.94 22.91
C LYS A 235 13.90 -45.99 23.90
N SER A 236 15.23 -46.01 23.94
CA SER A 236 16.05 -45.09 24.76
C SER A 236 16.81 -44.06 23.93
N ASN A 237 16.68 -44.08 22.61
CA ASN A 237 17.39 -43.16 21.72
C ASN A 237 16.58 -41.87 21.53
N LYS A 238 17.00 -40.80 22.22
CA LYS A 238 16.33 -39.50 22.20
C LYS A 238 16.10 -38.96 20.78
N GLU A 239 17.10 -39.04 19.91
CA GLU A 239 17.02 -38.48 18.55
C GLU A 239 16.01 -39.24 17.68
N LYS A 240 15.98 -40.57 17.79
CA LYS A 240 15.00 -41.42 17.10
C LYS A 240 13.58 -41.16 17.60
N ILE A 241 13.41 -40.97 18.91
CA ILE A 241 12.12 -40.65 19.52
C ILE A 241 11.65 -39.26 19.09
N GLU A 242 12.53 -38.25 19.07
CA GLU A 242 12.18 -36.91 18.58
C GLU A 242 11.77 -36.92 17.10
N ALA A 243 12.43 -37.71 16.25
CA ALA A 243 12.02 -37.90 14.87
C ALA A 243 10.61 -38.52 14.76
N ALA A 244 10.33 -39.58 15.53
CA ALA A 244 9.01 -40.21 15.55
C ALA A 244 7.91 -39.29 16.13
N ILE A 245 8.24 -38.49 17.15
CA ILE A 245 7.37 -37.43 17.68
C ILE A 245 7.05 -36.41 16.59
N LYS A 246 8.06 -35.97 15.82
CA LYS A 246 7.88 -35.01 14.72
C LYS A 246 6.89 -35.56 13.68
N GLU A 247 7.05 -36.82 13.28
CA GLU A 247 6.12 -37.49 12.36
C GLU A 247 4.71 -37.55 12.94
N ALA A 248 4.55 -37.92 14.21
CA ALA A 248 3.24 -37.99 14.88
C ALA A 248 2.56 -36.63 14.98
N ILE A 249 3.31 -35.56 15.29
CA ILE A 249 2.79 -34.17 15.29
C ILE A 249 2.30 -33.79 13.89
N VAL A 250 3.11 -34.02 12.85
CA VAL A 250 2.74 -33.68 11.46
C VAL A 250 1.55 -34.52 10.99
N ALA A 251 1.43 -35.77 11.41
CA ALA A 251 0.26 -36.61 11.09
C ALA A 251 -1.03 -36.05 11.69
N LYS A 252 -1.01 -35.57 12.94
CA LYS A 252 -2.16 -34.93 13.59
C LYS A 252 -2.40 -33.49 13.15
N VAL A 253 -1.34 -32.81 12.70
CA VAL A 253 -1.34 -31.40 12.31
C VAL A 253 -0.62 -31.22 10.97
N PRO A 254 -1.25 -31.60 9.84
CA PRO A 254 -0.60 -31.63 8.53
C PRO A 254 -0.04 -30.28 8.06
N THR A 255 -0.58 -29.17 8.57
CA THR A 255 -0.11 -27.81 8.26
C THR A 255 1.32 -27.53 8.72
N LEU A 256 1.90 -28.37 9.58
CA LEU A 256 3.27 -28.25 10.07
C LEU A 256 4.31 -29.03 9.24
N LYS A 257 3.89 -29.75 8.17
CA LYS A 257 4.76 -30.66 7.40
C LYS A 257 6.04 -30.00 6.86
N ASP A 258 5.92 -28.78 6.34
CA ASP A 258 7.04 -28.04 5.75
C ASP A 258 7.63 -27.00 6.73
N LYS A 259 7.28 -27.10 8.02
CA LYS A 259 7.73 -26.17 9.05
C LYS A 259 8.93 -26.72 9.80
N GLU A 260 9.89 -25.85 10.08
CA GLU A 260 11.06 -26.18 10.88
C GLU A 260 10.67 -26.24 12.36
N LEU A 261 10.31 -27.44 12.83
CA LEU A 261 10.00 -27.72 14.22
C LEU A 261 11.29 -28.03 15.00
N LYS A 262 11.46 -27.34 16.13
CA LYS A 262 12.44 -27.65 17.17
C LYS A 262 11.74 -28.45 18.27
N LEU A 263 12.30 -29.61 18.58
CA LEU A 263 11.80 -30.51 19.61
C LEU A 263 12.84 -30.62 20.72
N ASN A 264 12.38 -30.62 21.95
CA ASN A 264 13.20 -30.97 23.10
C ASN A 264 12.42 -31.96 23.97
N ALA A 265 12.71 -33.25 23.77
CA ALA A 265 12.08 -34.33 24.51
C ALA A 265 12.74 -34.55 25.88
N ASP A 266 11.90 -34.68 26.91
CA ASP A 266 12.22 -35.17 28.25
C ASP A 266 11.60 -36.57 28.38
N LEU A 267 12.43 -37.60 28.15
CA LEU A 267 12.01 -39.00 28.15
C LEU A 267 11.56 -39.47 29.55
N SER A 268 12.14 -38.91 30.61
CA SER A 268 11.80 -39.25 32.00
C SER A 268 10.40 -38.76 32.36
N LYS A 269 10.02 -37.59 31.86
CA LYS A 269 8.67 -37.02 32.04
C LYS A 269 7.68 -37.43 30.95
N LYS A 270 8.14 -38.17 29.94
CA LYS A 270 7.39 -38.54 28.73
C LYS A 270 6.69 -37.33 28.11
N SER A 271 7.44 -36.24 27.96
CA SER A 271 6.95 -34.97 27.45
C SER A 271 7.92 -34.34 26.46
N VAL A 272 7.41 -33.59 25.50
CA VAL A 272 8.21 -32.88 24.51
C VAL A 272 7.76 -31.43 24.42
N THR A 273 8.71 -30.51 24.48
CA THR A 273 8.45 -29.11 24.17
C THR A 273 8.70 -28.87 22.69
N VAL A 274 7.71 -28.30 22.01
CA VAL A 274 7.70 -28.01 20.59
C VAL A 274 7.76 -26.50 20.40
N SER A 275 8.69 -26.04 19.58
CA SER A 275 8.75 -24.65 19.12
C SER A 275 9.04 -24.58 17.62
N ALA A 276 8.68 -23.47 16.98
CA ALA A 276 8.84 -23.29 15.55
C ALA A 276 9.09 -21.81 15.22
N LYS A 277 10.04 -21.53 14.34
CA LYS A 277 10.49 -20.14 14.04
C LYS A 277 9.35 -19.24 13.55
N ASP A 278 8.41 -19.82 12.81
CA ASP A 278 7.29 -19.12 12.20
C ASP A 278 6.12 -18.85 13.17
N PHE A 279 6.18 -19.38 14.40
CA PHE A 279 5.11 -19.32 15.38
C PHE A 279 5.54 -18.59 16.66
N GLU A 280 4.56 -18.12 17.41
CA GLU A 280 4.75 -17.57 18.76
C GLU A 280 4.52 -18.66 19.82
N GLY A 281 5.41 -18.70 20.81
CA GLY A 281 5.31 -19.57 21.98
C GLY A 281 5.85 -20.99 21.77
N GLU A 282 5.81 -21.75 22.86
CA GLU A 282 6.18 -23.16 22.89
C GLU A 282 5.01 -23.96 23.46
N VAL A 283 4.89 -25.23 23.05
CA VAL A 283 3.83 -26.12 23.52
C VAL A 283 4.46 -27.40 24.02
N THR A 284 4.15 -27.77 25.27
CA THR A 284 4.55 -29.06 25.82
C THR A 284 3.46 -30.09 25.58
N LEU A 285 3.81 -31.16 24.89
CA LEU A 285 2.94 -32.31 24.62
C LEU A 285 3.40 -33.50 25.46
N LYS A 286 2.45 -34.28 25.96
CA LYS A 286 2.71 -35.60 26.56
C LYS A 286 2.68 -36.68 25.50
N PHE A 287 3.42 -37.76 25.71
CA PHE A 287 3.42 -38.91 24.82
C PHE A 287 3.67 -40.20 25.59
N GLU A 288 3.41 -41.34 24.94
CA GLU A 288 3.86 -42.65 25.39
C GLU A 288 4.73 -43.29 24.32
N ILE A 289 5.73 -44.09 24.73
CA ILE A 289 6.59 -44.82 23.81
C ILE A 289 6.01 -46.22 23.64
N GLU A 290 5.69 -46.59 22.41
CA GLU A 290 5.26 -47.94 22.04
C GLU A 290 6.26 -48.55 21.06
N ALA A 291 6.54 -49.84 21.21
CA ALA A 291 7.31 -50.57 20.22
C ALA A 291 6.49 -50.70 18.93
N LYS A 292 7.10 -50.48 17.78
CA LYS A 292 6.53 -51.01 16.53
C LYS A 292 6.43 -52.52 16.69
N SER A 293 5.21 -53.03 16.72
CA SER A 293 4.94 -54.46 16.73
C SER A 293 5.68 -55.12 15.56
N ASP A 294 6.41 -56.19 15.83
CA ASP A 294 7.06 -57.02 14.81
C ASP A 294 6.05 -57.58 13.78
N GLU A 295 4.74 -57.48 14.03
CA GLU A 295 3.70 -57.91 13.08
C GLU A 295 3.78 -57.22 11.71
N ASP A 296 4.18 -55.94 11.63
CA ASP A 296 4.28 -55.27 10.32
C ASP A 296 5.53 -55.71 9.55
N LYS A 297 6.61 -56.04 10.26
CA LYS A 297 7.81 -56.64 9.69
C LYS A 297 7.51 -58.07 9.19
N ILE A 298 6.80 -58.84 10.00
CA ILE A 298 6.37 -60.21 9.67
C ILE A 298 5.37 -60.22 8.51
N LYS A 299 4.40 -59.30 8.46
CA LYS A 299 3.44 -59.19 7.34
C LYS A 299 4.13 -58.80 6.04
N LYS A 300 5.06 -57.85 6.07
CA LYS A 300 5.82 -57.42 4.88
C LYS A 300 6.70 -58.55 4.35
N GLU A 301 7.44 -59.24 5.22
CA GLU A 301 8.24 -60.41 4.84
C GLU A 301 7.38 -61.56 4.31
N LYS A 302 6.18 -61.77 4.87
CA LYS A 302 5.25 -62.80 4.39
C LYS A 302 4.71 -62.48 3.00
N ILE A 303 4.30 -61.24 2.75
CA ILE A 303 3.81 -60.78 1.43
C ILE A 303 4.93 -60.88 0.38
N GLU A 304 6.17 -60.52 0.73
CA GLU A 304 7.30 -60.57 -0.17
C GLU A 304 7.71 -62.02 -0.52
N LYS A 305 7.65 -62.93 0.46
CA LYS A 305 7.81 -64.38 0.23
C LYS A 305 6.66 -64.95 -0.63
N GLU A 306 5.41 -64.60 -0.36
CA GLU A 306 4.27 -65.04 -1.16
C GLU A 306 4.35 -64.51 -2.60
N LYS A 307 4.82 -63.27 -2.81
CA LYS A 307 5.05 -62.70 -4.13
C LYS A 307 6.20 -63.40 -4.88
N ALA A 308 7.29 -63.71 -4.19
CA ALA A 308 8.40 -64.48 -4.77
C ALA A 308 8.00 -65.92 -5.13
N VAL A 309 7.17 -66.57 -4.30
CA VAL A 309 6.59 -67.89 -4.58
C VAL A 309 5.62 -67.81 -5.77
N ALA A 310 4.76 -66.78 -5.83
CA ALA A 310 3.84 -66.57 -6.95
C ALA A 310 4.58 -66.28 -8.27
N GLU A 311 5.66 -65.50 -8.26
CA GLU A 311 6.51 -65.30 -9.45
C GLU A 311 7.22 -66.60 -9.87
N ARG A 312 7.73 -67.38 -8.92
CA ARG A 312 8.32 -68.69 -9.20
C ARG A 312 7.30 -69.67 -9.81
N ASN A 313 6.07 -69.71 -9.28
CA ASN A 313 5.01 -70.57 -9.80
C ASN A 313 4.55 -70.14 -11.20
N LYS A 314 4.42 -68.82 -11.46
CA LYS A 314 4.19 -68.30 -12.81
C LYS A 314 5.29 -68.71 -13.79
N LEU A 315 6.54 -68.78 -13.33
CA LEU A 315 7.67 -69.25 -14.14
C LEU A 315 7.56 -70.75 -14.44
N ASN A 316 7.13 -71.57 -13.50
CA ASN A 316 6.97 -73.02 -13.71
C ASN A 316 5.77 -73.37 -14.60
N ASP A 317 4.63 -72.69 -14.43
CA ASP A 317 3.44 -72.89 -15.28
C ASP A 317 3.65 -72.40 -16.72
N SER A 318 4.72 -71.64 -16.95
CA SER A 318 5.09 -71.09 -18.25
C SER A 318 5.96 -72.00 -19.11
N ILE A 319 6.39 -73.15 -18.60
CA ILE A 319 7.34 -74.00 -19.31
C ILE A 319 6.61 -75.05 -20.14
N THR A 320 6.81 -75.02 -21.46
CA THR A 320 6.31 -76.05 -22.37
C THR A 320 7.49 -76.88 -22.86
N VAL A 321 7.40 -78.21 -22.75
CA VAL A 321 8.42 -79.12 -23.29
C VAL A 321 7.86 -79.80 -24.53
N ARG A 322 8.59 -79.72 -25.66
CA ARG A 322 8.24 -80.45 -26.89
C ARG A 322 9.28 -81.50 -27.18
N GLU A 323 8.81 -82.70 -27.48
CA GLU A 323 9.62 -83.81 -27.96
C GLU A 323 9.52 -83.86 -29.49
N GLU A 324 10.67 -83.83 -30.17
CA GLU A 324 10.75 -83.98 -31.63
C GLU A 324 11.59 -85.21 -31.99
N LEU A 325 11.03 -86.08 -32.84
CA LEU A 325 11.69 -87.26 -33.36
C LEU A 325 12.65 -86.87 -34.50
N LEU A 326 13.93 -87.21 -34.35
CA LEU A 326 14.89 -86.98 -35.42
C LEU A 326 14.65 -87.95 -36.59
N PRO A 327 14.69 -87.48 -37.84
CA PRO A 327 14.48 -88.33 -39.00
C PRO A 327 15.54 -89.44 -39.08
N GLY A 328 15.08 -90.65 -39.37
CA GLY A 328 15.93 -91.84 -39.53
C GLY A 328 16.20 -92.63 -38.24
N ASN A 329 15.29 -92.61 -37.26
CA ASN A 329 15.43 -93.33 -35.97
C ASN A 329 16.70 -92.98 -35.19
N LYS A 330 17.13 -91.72 -35.25
CA LYS A 330 18.35 -91.23 -34.57
C LYS A 330 18.12 -90.71 -33.14
N GLY A 331 16.94 -90.98 -32.57
CA GLY A 331 16.54 -90.56 -31.21
C GLY A 331 15.57 -89.38 -31.18
N THR A 332 15.19 -88.95 -29.98
CA THR A 332 14.34 -87.78 -29.73
C THR A 332 15.13 -86.64 -29.11
N ILE A 333 14.80 -85.41 -29.50
CA ILE A 333 15.27 -84.18 -28.87
C ILE A 333 14.13 -83.56 -28.08
N TRP A 334 14.42 -83.12 -26.87
CA TRP A 334 13.48 -82.41 -26.00
C TRP A 334 13.87 -80.94 -25.96
N THR A 335 12.95 -80.06 -26.34
CA THR A 335 13.17 -78.61 -26.37
C THR A 335 12.24 -77.94 -25.36
N ILE A 336 12.81 -77.08 -24.51
CA ILE A 336 12.08 -76.40 -23.44
C ILE A 336 11.81 -74.95 -23.88
N TYR A 337 10.57 -74.50 -23.74
CA TYR A 337 10.14 -73.15 -24.10
C TYR A 337 9.60 -72.39 -22.89
N ASN A 338 9.79 -71.08 -22.86
CA ASN A 338 9.19 -70.19 -21.85
C ASN A 338 7.73 -69.82 -22.20
N SER A 339 7.04 -69.06 -21.34
CA SER A 339 5.63 -68.61 -21.57
C SER A 339 5.39 -67.89 -22.89
N LYS A 340 6.45 -67.32 -23.49
CA LYS A 340 6.38 -66.54 -24.73
C LYS A 340 6.70 -67.38 -25.96
N GLY A 341 6.96 -68.68 -25.80
CA GLY A 341 7.33 -69.59 -26.89
C GLY A 341 8.79 -69.45 -27.34
N GLU A 342 9.63 -68.77 -26.56
CA GLU A 342 11.06 -68.62 -26.85
C GLU A 342 11.79 -69.87 -26.36
N ASN A 343 12.68 -70.41 -27.20
CA ASN A 343 13.46 -71.61 -26.90
C ASN A 343 14.48 -71.30 -25.80
N TYR A 344 14.35 -71.95 -24.65
CA TYR A 344 15.43 -72.04 -23.68
C TYR A 344 16.47 -73.02 -24.24
N LEU A 345 17.42 -72.50 -25.00
CA LEU A 345 18.64 -73.25 -25.30
C LEU A 345 19.24 -73.72 -23.97
N PRO A 346 19.55 -75.01 -23.81
CA PRO A 346 20.10 -75.49 -22.55
C PRO A 346 21.41 -74.75 -22.29
N ILE A 347 21.57 -74.25 -21.07
CA ILE A 347 22.85 -73.78 -20.54
C ILE A 347 23.87 -74.86 -20.87
N SER A 348 24.84 -74.53 -21.72
CA SER A 348 25.89 -75.47 -22.13
C SER A 348 26.59 -76.00 -20.89
N GLY A 349 26.41 -77.29 -20.58
CA GLY A 349 27.05 -77.89 -19.41
C GLY A 349 26.52 -79.24 -18.96
N PHE A 350 25.27 -79.61 -19.26
CA PHE A 350 24.73 -80.91 -18.85
C PHE A 350 24.80 -81.94 -19.98
N LYS A 351 25.46 -83.07 -19.73
CA LYS A 351 25.41 -84.26 -20.59
C LYS A 351 24.30 -85.20 -20.11
N PHE A 352 23.57 -85.78 -21.06
CA PHE A 352 22.47 -86.70 -20.81
C PHE A 352 22.97 -87.96 -20.07
N GLY A 353 22.42 -88.25 -18.87
CA GLY A 353 22.73 -89.45 -18.08
C GLY A 353 23.39 -89.23 -16.71
N GLU A 354 23.75 -87.99 -16.33
CA GLU A 354 24.15 -87.70 -14.95
C GLU A 354 22.92 -87.38 -14.10
N GLU A 355 22.64 -88.19 -13.07
CA GLU A 355 21.80 -87.76 -11.96
C GLU A 355 22.41 -86.50 -11.34
N ALA A 356 21.62 -85.43 -11.26
CA ALA A 356 22.02 -84.23 -10.56
C ALA A 356 22.31 -84.61 -9.11
N LYS A 357 23.59 -84.62 -8.71
CA LYS A 357 23.96 -84.75 -7.31
C LYS A 357 23.27 -83.61 -6.55
N GLU A 358 22.43 -83.98 -5.59
CA GLU A 358 21.86 -83.07 -4.61
C GLU A 358 22.98 -82.18 -4.03
N THR A 359 23.05 -80.93 -4.51
CA THR A 359 23.84 -79.91 -3.86
C THR A 359 23.10 -79.52 -2.61
N LYS A 360 23.54 -80.09 -1.48
CA LYS A 360 23.23 -79.57 -0.14
C LYS A 360 23.70 -78.12 -0.06
N ALA A 361 22.80 -77.18 -0.28
CA ALA A 361 23.01 -75.76 0.02
C ALA A 361 21.68 -75.10 0.40
N ASN A 362 21.20 -75.39 1.62
CA ASN A 362 21.01 -74.38 2.67
C ASN A 362 20.30 -75.02 3.87
N LYS A 363 21.04 -75.11 4.97
CA LYS A 363 20.53 -75.27 6.32
C LYS A 363 20.60 -73.91 6.99
#